data_AF-A0A538PZH1-F1
#
_entry.id   AF-A0A538PZH1-F1
#
_cell.length_a   1.000
_cell.length_b   1.000
_cell.length_c   1.000
_cell.angle_alpha   90.00
_cell.angle_beta   90.00
_cell.angle_gamma   90.00
#
_symmetry.space_group_name_H-M   'P 1'
#
loop_
_entity.id
_entity.type
_entity.pdbx_description
1 polymer ?
#
loop_
_entity_poly.entity_id
_entity_poly.type
_entity_poly.pdbx_seq_one_letter_code
_entity_poly.pdbx_strand_id
1 'polypeptide(L)'
;MRVRTASAITAIAAGAIAAGSLCAAPGRGGSDAAPLPHAGPSHAELFTAEGGPVAPGDPPPGVSGTAPGDCAVCHAEIAAEWASSAHARAWTDPIFQAEYGLTRQTFCRHCHAPLACDAPEPGPAASTVAVPTAAPDSDASPGASGGAHAARGIDCAVCHVRDGHVLGVRGGGGGEHAAQRDARLATTAFCARCHQFDFPRPGPGERVRYHPGRPLQNTVVEWSQSRYADRPCQECHMPRAGEAGGSHRSHAFRTLDDPALMARAVRVSGQARRRGGTVRVTVVIAPGEIGHAFPTGDMFRRVVLTV
;
A
#
# COMPACT_ATOMS: atom_id res chain seq x y z
N MET A 1 -39.99 -32.07 -25.84
CA MET A 1 -40.42 -32.07 -24.43
C MET A 1 -39.52 -31.11 -23.66
N ARG A 2 -39.90 -29.83 -23.57
CA ARG A 2 -39.12 -28.76 -22.91
C ARG A 2 -39.73 -28.49 -21.55
N VAL A 3 -39.02 -28.81 -20.47
CA VAL A 3 -39.44 -28.52 -19.11
C VAL A 3 -38.84 -27.16 -18.72
N ARG A 4 -39.70 -26.15 -18.57
CA ARG A 4 -39.37 -24.86 -17.95
C ARG A 4 -39.59 -25.00 -16.45
N THR A 5 -38.53 -24.88 -15.65
CA THR A 5 -38.64 -24.72 -14.20
C THR A 5 -38.53 -23.24 -13.86
N ALA A 6 -39.64 -22.66 -13.38
CA ALA A 6 -39.68 -21.34 -12.79
C ALA A 6 -39.22 -21.45 -11.33
N SER A 7 -38.23 -20.64 -10.93
CA SER A 7 -37.92 -20.41 -9.51
C SER A 7 -38.42 -19.02 -9.14
N ALA A 8 -39.36 -18.97 -8.19
CA ALA A 8 -39.89 -17.74 -7.64
C ALA A 8 -38.90 -17.15 -6.62
N ILE A 9 -38.47 -15.91 -6.83
CA ILE A 9 -37.79 -15.08 -5.84
C ILE A 9 -38.87 -14.18 -5.24
N THR A 10 -39.10 -14.31 -3.94
CA THR A 10 -40.01 -13.42 -3.20
C THR A 10 -39.20 -12.20 -2.74
N ALA A 11 -39.47 -11.04 -3.33
CA ALA A 11 -39.00 -9.75 -2.85
C ALA A 11 -40.18 -9.05 -2.15
N ILE A 12 -39.97 -8.60 -0.92
CA ILE A 12 -40.92 -7.73 -0.21
C ILE A 12 -40.30 -6.34 -0.18
N ALA A 13 -40.95 -5.40 -0.86
CA ALA A 13 -40.79 -3.97 -0.67
C ALA A 13 -42.17 -3.32 -0.74
N ALA A 14 -42.51 -2.49 0.25
CA ALA A 14 -43.47 -1.41 0.10
C ALA A 14 -43.43 -0.46 1.31
N GLY A 15 -43.39 0.84 1.02
CA GLY A 15 -43.57 1.92 1.98
C GLY A 15 -43.22 3.26 1.36
N ALA A 16 -44.19 3.92 0.73
CA ALA A 16 -44.05 5.16 -0.02
C ALA A 16 -44.53 6.41 0.76
N ILE A 17 -43.75 7.49 0.62
CA ILE A 17 -44.04 8.92 0.43
C ILE A 17 -45.03 9.64 1.36
N ALA A 18 -44.56 10.73 1.98
CA ALA A 18 -45.28 12.00 2.06
C ALA A 18 -44.29 13.19 2.00
N ALA A 19 -44.64 14.20 1.19
CA ALA A 19 -43.88 15.43 0.98
C ALA A 19 -44.27 16.52 1.98
N GLY A 20 -43.30 17.37 2.34
CA GLY A 20 -43.53 18.61 3.10
C GLY A 20 -42.27 19.46 3.16
N SER A 21 -42.25 20.56 2.42
CA SER A 21 -41.30 21.67 2.59
C SER A 21 -41.55 22.35 3.95
N LEU A 22 -40.50 22.83 4.61
CA LEU A 22 -40.34 24.21 5.12
C LEU A 22 -38.99 24.35 5.86
N CYS A 23 -38.33 25.48 5.64
CA CYS A 23 -37.13 25.92 6.36
C CYS A 23 -37.48 26.39 7.79
N ALA A 24 -36.79 25.89 8.81
CA ALA A 24 -36.44 26.61 10.06
C ALA A 24 -35.60 25.72 11.01
N ALA A 25 -34.58 26.31 11.63
CA ALA A 25 -33.81 25.76 12.76
C ALA A 25 -34.28 26.39 14.10
N PRO A 26 -33.71 26.10 15.28
CA PRO A 26 -33.13 24.87 15.85
C PRO A 26 -33.81 24.48 17.19
N GLY A 27 -33.62 23.25 17.67
CA GLY A 27 -34.04 22.85 19.01
C GLY A 27 -33.38 21.57 19.47
N ARG A 28 -32.40 21.68 20.37
CA ARG A 28 -31.60 20.58 20.91
C ARG A 28 -32.42 19.78 21.94
N GLY A 29 -32.57 18.49 21.68
CA GLY A 29 -33.00 17.49 22.66
C GLY A 29 -32.20 16.22 22.39
N GLY A 30 -30.96 16.19 22.88
CA GLY A 30 -30.07 15.04 22.75
C GLY A 30 -30.46 13.97 23.78
N SER A 31 -30.94 12.83 23.30
CA SER A 31 -30.92 11.58 24.07
C SER A 31 -29.52 10.98 24.01
N ASP A 32 -28.97 10.72 25.18
CA ASP A 32 -27.66 10.14 25.42
C ASP A 32 -27.45 8.81 24.68
N ALA A 33 -26.62 8.84 23.65
CA ALA A 33 -25.81 7.70 23.26
C ALA A 33 -24.35 8.11 23.48
N ALA A 34 -23.72 7.56 24.52
CA ALA A 34 -22.30 7.76 24.77
C ALA A 34 -21.48 7.38 23.52
N PRO A 35 -20.62 8.26 22.99
CA PRO A 35 -19.75 7.91 21.88
C PRO A 35 -18.77 6.82 22.31
N LEU A 36 -18.61 5.79 21.47
CA LEU A 36 -17.52 4.82 21.63
C LEU A 36 -16.17 5.58 21.62
N PRO A 37 -15.28 5.37 22.60
CA PRO A 37 -14.01 6.05 22.64
C PRO A 37 -13.05 5.31 21.70
N HIS A 38 -12.75 5.94 20.56
CA HIS A 38 -11.43 6.08 19.94
C HIS A 38 -11.68 6.78 18.61
N ALA A 39 -11.66 8.11 18.63
CA ALA A 39 -11.55 8.89 17.40
C ALA A 39 -10.18 8.55 16.79
N GLY A 40 -10.17 7.59 15.87
CA GLY A 40 -9.03 7.40 14.98
C GLY A 40 -8.74 8.70 14.22
N PRO A 41 -7.52 8.86 13.69
CA PRO A 41 -7.14 10.06 12.96
C PRO A 41 -8.16 10.35 11.84
N SER A 42 -8.51 11.63 11.69
CA SER A 42 -9.45 12.13 10.70
C SER A 42 -9.01 11.79 9.27
N HIS A 43 -9.95 11.80 8.32
CA HIS A 43 -9.65 11.62 6.89
C HIS A 43 -8.53 12.59 6.43
N ALA A 44 -8.51 13.82 6.92
CA ALA A 44 -7.43 14.74 6.61
C ALA A 44 -6.07 14.22 7.15
N GLU A 45 -6.00 13.80 8.41
CA GLU A 45 -4.76 13.30 9.03
C GLU A 45 -4.22 12.01 8.39
N LEU A 46 -5.10 11.16 7.84
CA LEU A 46 -4.73 9.91 7.19
C LEU A 46 -4.44 10.02 5.69
N PHE A 47 -5.04 10.99 4.99
CA PHE A 47 -5.05 11.05 3.53
C PHE A 47 -4.45 12.33 2.93
N THR A 48 -4.01 13.30 3.73
CA THR A 48 -3.30 14.51 3.22
C THR A 48 -1.79 14.47 3.45
N ALA A 49 -1.28 13.53 4.25
CA ALA A 49 0.17 13.33 4.43
C ALA A 49 0.70 12.38 3.35
N GLU A 50 0.61 12.82 2.10
CA GLU A 50 1.11 12.05 0.96
C GLU A 50 2.60 11.72 1.13
N GLY A 51 3.02 10.62 0.51
CA GLY A 51 4.39 10.50 0.03
C GLY A 51 4.74 11.83 -0.66
N GLY A 52 5.88 12.38 -0.32
CA GLY A 52 6.41 13.59 -0.94
C GLY A 52 7.80 13.28 -1.45
N PRO A 53 8.34 14.14 -2.33
CA PRO A 53 9.74 14.05 -2.71
C PRO A 53 10.61 13.94 -1.45
N VAL A 54 11.60 13.07 -1.52
CA VAL A 54 12.59 12.90 -0.48
C VAL A 54 13.87 13.57 -0.95
N ALA A 55 14.29 14.58 -0.21
CA ALA A 55 15.63 15.14 -0.33
C ALA A 55 16.53 14.41 0.67
N PRO A 56 17.45 13.54 0.23
CA PRO A 56 18.39 12.91 1.13
C PRO A 56 19.45 13.92 1.60
N GLY A 57 19.65 15.02 0.86
CA GLY A 57 20.73 15.98 1.10
C GLY A 57 22.09 15.42 0.65
N ASP A 58 23.15 16.02 1.18
CA ASP A 58 24.51 15.54 0.96
C ASP A 58 24.71 14.13 1.56
N PRO A 59 25.68 13.33 1.06
CA PRO A 59 26.03 12.06 1.67
C PRO A 59 26.33 12.24 3.16
N PRO A 60 25.78 11.37 4.03
CA PRO A 60 26.09 11.42 5.45
C PRO A 60 27.60 11.27 5.70
N PRO A 61 28.15 11.88 6.76
CA PRO A 61 29.55 11.73 7.11
C PRO A 61 29.95 10.25 7.23
N GLY A 62 31.03 9.86 6.54
CA GLY A 62 31.58 8.50 6.57
C GLY A 62 30.95 7.50 5.60
N VAL A 63 30.05 7.94 4.72
CA VAL A 63 29.60 7.15 3.56
C VAL A 63 29.90 7.89 2.25
N SER A 64 30.23 7.12 1.21
CA SER A 64 30.58 7.65 -0.12
C SER A 64 29.40 8.24 -0.89
N GLY A 65 28.18 7.89 -0.49
CA GLY A 65 26.96 8.29 -1.18
C GLY A 65 25.71 7.75 -0.49
N THR A 66 24.57 7.96 -1.16
CA THR A 66 23.24 7.55 -0.68
C THR A 66 22.64 6.43 -1.53
N ALA A 67 23.44 5.81 -2.42
CA ALA A 67 23.00 4.66 -3.17
C ALA A 67 23.01 3.41 -2.29
N PRO A 68 22.15 2.41 -2.57
CA PRO A 68 22.18 1.12 -1.87
C PRO A 68 23.55 0.46 -1.85
N GLY A 69 24.34 0.63 -2.93
CA GLY A 69 25.70 0.11 -3.02
C GLY A 69 26.66 0.72 -2.00
N ASP A 70 26.51 2.02 -1.69
CA ASP A 70 27.31 2.70 -0.67
C ASP A 70 27.02 2.11 0.73
N CYS A 71 25.74 1.81 1.00
CA CYS A 71 25.31 1.20 2.26
C CYS A 71 25.69 -0.29 2.34
N ALA A 72 25.67 -1.00 1.21
CA ALA A 72 25.93 -2.44 1.14
C ALA A 72 27.36 -2.83 1.54
N VAL A 73 28.31 -1.88 1.51
CA VAL A 73 29.68 -2.08 1.97
C VAL A 73 29.73 -2.57 3.42
N CYS A 74 28.86 -2.03 4.29
CA CYS A 74 28.77 -2.42 5.70
C CYS A 74 27.46 -3.17 6.04
N HIS A 75 26.40 -2.99 5.25
CA HIS A 75 25.07 -3.55 5.49
C HIS A 75 24.64 -4.52 4.37
N ALA A 76 25.54 -5.42 3.96
CA ALA A 76 25.35 -6.32 2.83
C ALA A 76 24.07 -7.18 2.93
N GLU A 77 23.78 -7.74 4.11
CA GLU A 77 22.57 -8.57 4.32
C GLU A 77 21.29 -7.76 4.13
N ILE A 78 21.21 -6.57 4.75
CA ILE A 78 20.06 -5.66 4.63
C ILE A 78 19.88 -5.19 3.19
N ALA A 79 20.98 -4.89 2.49
CA ALA A 79 20.94 -4.51 1.08
C ALA A 79 20.43 -5.66 0.19
N ALA A 80 20.83 -6.90 0.47
CA ALA A 80 20.34 -8.07 -0.25
C ALA A 80 18.85 -8.34 0.01
N GLU A 81 18.40 -8.20 1.26
CA GLU A 81 16.98 -8.28 1.61
C GLU A 81 16.17 -7.24 0.84
N TRP A 82 16.59 -5.96 0.90
CA TRP A 82 15.97 -4.87 0.17
C TRP A 82 15.94 -5.13 -1.33
N ALA A 83 17.03 -5.55 -1.96
CA ALA A 83 17.09 -5.81 -3.40
C ALA A 83 16.07 -6.88 -3.85
N SER A 84 15.71 -7.81 -2.97
CA SER A 84 14.69 -8.82 -3.22
C SER A 84 13.25 -8.31 -3.08
N SER A 85 13.05 -7.14 -2.45
CA SER A 85 11.73 -6.60 -2.12
C SER A 85 11.00 -5.92 -3.28
N ALA A 86 9.69 -5.76 -3.14
CA ALA A 86 8.89 -4.92 -4.04
C ALA A 86 9.27 -3.43 -3.95
N HIS A 87 9.83 -2.98 -2.82
CA HIS A 87 10.33 -1.60 -2.65
C HIS A 87 11.48 -1.29 -3.61
N ALA A 88 12.46 -2.18 -3.75
CA ALA A 88 13.55 -2.02 -4.72
C ALA A 88 13.05 -1.97 -6.18
N ARG A 89 11.93 -2.64 -6.45
CA ARG A 89 11.30 -2.68 -7.79
C ARG A 89 10.16 -1.69 -7.96
N ALA A 90 9.89 -0.81 -6.99
CA ALA A 90 8.69 0.02 -7.00
C ALA A 90 8.55 0.82 -8.30
N TRP A 91 9.64 1.40 -8.79
CA TRP A 91 9.65 2.09 -10.08
C TRP A 91 9.68 1.14 -11.28
N THR A 92 10.46 0.07 -11.22
CA THR A 92 10.72 -0.79 -12.39
C THR A 92 9.66 -1.88 -12.61
N ASP A 93 8.69 -1.98 -11.71
CA ASP A 93 7.59 -2.92 -11.82
C ASP A 93 6.82 -2.70 -13.15
N PRO A 94 6.63 -3.75 -13.96
CA PRO A 94 6.04 -3.61 -15.29
C PRO A 94 4.54 -3.25 -15.25
N ILE A 95 3.82 -3.65 -14.20
CA ILE A 95 2.41 -3.27 -14.01
C ILE A 95 2.35 -1.77 -13.72
N PHE A 96 3.18 -1.30 -12.78
CA PHE A 96 3.30 0.12 -12.49
C PHE A 96 3.71 0.93 -13.72
N GLN A 97 4.72 0.51 -14.48
CA GLN A 97 5.16 1.23 -15.68
C GLN A 97 4.08 1.31 -16.76
N ALA A 98 3.28 0.24 -16.92
CA ALA A 98 2.14 0.26 -17.83
C ALA A 98 1.09 1.30 -17.41
N GLU A 99 0.75 1.38 -16.12
CA GLU A 99 -0.20 2.36 -15.60
C GLU A 99 0.34 3.79 -15.61
N TYR A 100 1.60 3.95 -15.18
CA TYR A 100 2.30 5.23 -15.17
C TYR A 100 2.40 5.81 -16.58
N GLY A 101 2.64 4.97 -17.60
CA GLY A 101 2.66 5.39 -19.00
C GLY A 101 1.36 6.06 -19.50
N LEU A 102 0.22 5.81 -18.84
CA LEU A 102 -1.10 6.36 -19.21
C LEU A 102 -1.35 7.77 -18.70
N THR A 103 -0.70 8.18 -17.59
CA THR A 103 -0.98 9.48 -16.96
C THR A 103 0.27 10.27 -16.63
N ARG A 104 1.37 9.57 -16.30
CA ARG A 104 2.67 10.11 -15.91
C ARG A 104 2.60 11.15 -14.79
N GLN A 105 1.64 11.01 -13.88
CA GLN A 105 1.43 11.95 -12.78
C GLN A 105 2.58 11.90 -11.79
N THR A 106 3.09 13.07 -11.40
CA THR A 106 4.17 13.18 -10.40
C THR A 106 3.79 12.61 -9.05
N PHE A 107 2.50 12.64 -8.69
CA PHE A 107 1.97 11.95 -7.51
C PHE A 107 2.44 10.48 -7.40
N CYS A 108 2.46 9.74 -8.51
CA CYS A 108 2.89 8.34 -8.53
C CYS A 108 4.37 8.18 -8.13
N ARG A 109 5.23 9.14 -8.51
CA ARG A 109 6.66 9.13 -8.18
C ARG A 109 6.90 9.30 -6.69
N HIS A 110 6.02 9.98 -5.96
CA HIS A 110 6.19 10.18 -4.53
C HIS A 110 6.19 8.88 -3.71
N CYS A 111 5.64 7.80 -4.26
CA CYS A 111 5.62 6.48 -3.64
C CYS A 111 6.44 5.43 -4.40
N HIS A 112 6.75 5.65 -5.68
CA HIS A 112 7.47 4.67 -6.52
C HIS A 112 8.92 5.07 -6.83
N ALA A 113 9.27 6.35 -6.79
CA ALA A 113 10.61 6.88 -7.03
C ALA A 113 10.87 8.20 -6.26
N PRO A 114 10.84 8.23 -4.91
CA PRO A 114 10.76 9.47 -4.15
C PRO A 114 12.05 10.30 -4.18
N LEU A 115 13.18 9.71 -4.58
CA LEU A 115 14.44 10.44 -4.78
C LEU A 115 14.57 11.02 -6.19
N ALA A 116 13.68 10.67 -7.11
CA ALA A 116 13.74 11.18 -8.47
C ALA A 116 13.19 12.61 -8.58
N CYS A 117 13.33 13.47 -7.57
CA CYS A 117 12.68 14.77 -7.43
C CYS A 117 12.91 15.72 -8.61
N ASP A 118 14.05 15.59 -9.29
CA ASP A 118 14.50 16.52 -10.33
C ASP A 118 14.16 16.07 -11.77
N ALA A 119 13.52 14.90 -11.95
CA ALA A 119 13.15 14.48 -13.30
C ALA A 119 12.02 15.39 -13.82
N PRO A 120 12.17 16.01 -15.02
CA PRO A 120 11.20 16.93 -15.56
C PRO A 120 9.81 16.29 -15.65
N GLU A 121 8.77 17.09 -15.38
CA GLU A 121 7.38 16.71 -15.57
C GLU A 121 7.20 16.06 -16.94
N PRO A 122 6.75 14.80 -17.03
CA PRO A 122 6.53 14.20 -18.31
C PRO A 122 5.41 14.95 -19.04
N GLY A 123 5.59 15.23 -20.33
CA GLY A 123 4.52 15.77 -21.17
C GLY A 123 3.27 14.88 -21.16
N PRO A 124 2.11 15.42 -21.58
CA PRO A 124 0.84 14.70 -21.51
C PRO A 124 0.93 13.33 -22.19
N ALA A 125 0.42 12.29 -21.51
CA ALA A 125 0.35 10.96 -22.09
C ALA A 125 -0.50 10.97 -23.37
N ALA A 126 -0.01 10.31 -24.42
CA ALA A 126 -0.75 10.19 -25.68
C ALA A 126 -2.12 9.56 -25.42
N SER A 127 -3.18 10.21 -25.91
CA SER A 127 -4.60 9.91 -25.61
C SER A 127 -5.12 8.58 -26.22
N THR A 128 -4.26 7.74 -26.78
CA THR A 128 -4.65 6.45 -27.38
C THR A 128 -4.39 5.31 -26.40
N VAL A 129 -5.45 4.89 -25.71
CA VAL A 129 -5.45 3.68 -24.88
C VAL A 129 -5.46 2.46 -25.79
N ALA A 130 -4.30 1.84 -26.00
CA ALA A 130 -4.24 0.44 -26.39
C ALA A 130 -3.98 -0.37 -25.13
N VAL A 131 -4.94 -1.20 -24.72
CA VAL A 131 -4.68 -2.25 -23.73
C VAL A 131 -3.80 -3.29 -24.44
N PRO A 132 -2.54 -3.54 -24.03
CA PRO A 132 -1.72 -4.54 -24.67
C PRO A 132 -2.37 -5.91 -24.44
N THR A 133 -2.86 -6.55 -25.50
CA THR A 133 -3.40 -7.92 -25.46
C THR A 133 -2.31 -8.99 -25.54
N ALA A 134 -1.03 -8.60 -25.50
CA ALA A 134 0.13 -9.47 -25.51
C ALA A 134 1.19 -8.93 -24.55
N ALA A 135 1.95 -9.84 -23.93
CA ALA A 135 3.15 -9.49 -23.18
C ALA A 135 4.11 -8.71 -24.11
N PRO A 136 4.70 -7.59 -23.66
CA PRO A 136 5.59 -6.82 -24.51
C PRO A 136 6.83 -7.65 -24.85
N ASP A 137 7.22 -7.61 -26.13
CA ASP A 137 8.55 -8.05 -26.57
C ASP A 137 9.62 -7.29 -25.78
N SER A 138 10.64 -8.01 -25.33
CA SER A 138 11.57 -7.62 -24.27
C SER A 138 12.59 -6.53 -24.63
N ASP A 139 12.41 -5.79 -25.73
CA ASP A 139 13.41 -4.82 -26.22
C ASP A 139 12.91 -3.37 -26.35
N ALA A 140 11.60 -3.12 -26.20
CA ALA A 140 11.06 -1.76 -26.18
C ALA A 140 10.44 -1.46 -24.81
N SER A 141 11.22 -0.88 -23.89
CA SER A 141 10.69 -0.32 -22.63
C SER A 141 10.27 1.14 -22.84
N PRO A 142 8.97 1.47 -22.96
CA PRO A 142 8.52 2.85 -22.97
C PRO A 142 8.39 3.31 -21.51
N GLY A 143 9.50 3.56 -20.82
CA GLY A 143 9.47 3.89 -19.38
C GLY A 143 10.77 4.38 -18.73
N ALA A 144 11.88 4.47 -19.47
CA ALA A 144 13.19 4.80 -18.91
C ALA A 144 13.43 6.30 -18.61
N SER A 145 12.38 7.13 -18.48
CA SER A 145 12.54 8.58 -18.29
C SER A 145 12.76 9.01 -16.82
N GLY A 146 13.00 8.07 -15.89
CA GLY A 146 13.20 8.37 -14.47
C GLY A 146 14.67 8.54 -14.03
N GLY A 147 15.63 8.19 -14.88
CA GLY A 147 17.06 8.24 -14.57
C GLY A 147 17.50 7.23 -13.49
N ALA A 148 18.79 7.30 -13.12
CA ALA A 148 19.42 6.35 -12.21
C ALA A 148 18.78 6.33 -10.80
N HIS A 149 18.27 7.47 -10.32
CA HIS A 149 17.59 7.56 -9.02
C HIS A 149 16.24 6.83 -9.01
N ALA A 150 15.43 6.98 -10.07
CA ALA A 150 14.14 6.29 -10.13
C ALA A 150 14.31 4.76 -10.21
N ALA A 151 15.32 4.27 -10.93
CA ALA A 151 15.61 2.85 -11.04
C ALA A 151 15.89 2.17 -9.68
N ARG A 152 16.21 2.93 -8.63
CA ARG A 152 16.41 2.41 -7.27
C ARG A 152 15.11 2.27 -6.48
N GLY A 153 13.97 2.71 -6.99
CA GLY A 153 12.68 2.59 -6.33
C GLY A 153 12.65 3.25 -4.94
N ILE A 154 12.14 2.50 -3.95
CA ILE A 154 12.17 2.88 -2.53
C ILE A 154 13.43 2.29 -1.90
N ASP A 155 14.51 3.07 -1.93
CA ASP A 155 15.84 2.64 -1.49
C ASP A 155 16.16 2.99 -0.02
N CYS A 156 17.41 2.70 0.40
CA CYS A 156 17.90 2.96 1.74
C CYS A 156 17.70 4.42 2.16
N ALA A 157 18.04 5.37 1.28
CA ALA A 157 17.99 6.79 1.56
C ALA A 157 16.56 7.34 1.59
N VAL A 158 15.63 6.74 0.83
CA VAL A 158 14.19 7.06 0.95
C VAL A 158 13.69 6.90 2.38
N CYS A 159 14.14 5.88 3.10
CA CYS A 159 13.68 5.60 4.46
C CYS A 159 14.60 6.16 5.55
N HIS A 160 15.91 6.02 5.36
CA HIS A 160 16.91 6.22 6.42
C HIS A 160 17.76 7.46 6.25
N VAL A 161 17.57 8.30 5.24
CA VAL A 161 18.38 9.52 5.09
C VAL A 161 17.48 10.75 4.95
N ARG A 162 17.70 11.76 5.80
CA ARG A 162 17.06 13.07 5.69
C ARG A 162 18.08 14.15 5.99
N ASP A 163 18.17 15.13 5.10
CA ASP A 163 19.01 16.31 5.27
C ASP A 163 20.47 15.97 5.66
N GLY A 164 21.05 14.95 5.01
CA GLY A 164 22.41 14.47 5.26
C GLY A 164 22.60 13.63 6.52
N HIS A 165 21.53 13.31 7.25
CA HIS A 165 21.58 12.50 8.46
C HIS A 165 21.01 11.10 8.23
N VAL A 166 21.72 10.07 8.70
CA VAL A 166 21.19 8.71 8.79
C VAL A 166 20.22 8.63 9.96
N LEU A 167 19.02 8.12 9.73
CA LEU A 167 17.95 7.96 10.71
C LEU A 167 17.89 6.52 11.22
N GLY A 168 17.75 6.37 12.54
CA GLY A 168 17.52 5.09 13.19
C GLY A 168 16.52 5.20 14.33
N VAL A 169 15.80 4.10 14.63
CA VAL A 169 14.75 4.08 15.68
C VAL A 169 15.28 4.54 17.04
N ARG A 170 16.49 4.13 17.41
CA ARG A 170 17.13 4.47 18.68
C ARG A 170 18.14 5.61 18.58
N GLY A 171 18.54 5.97 17.35
CA GLY A 171 19.78 6.71 17.11
C GLY A 171 21.01 5.95 17.62
N GLY A 172 22.16 6.60 17.56
CA GLY A 172 23.43 6.06 18.04
C GLY A 172 24.61 6.80 17.45
N GLY A 173 25.76 6.71 18.10
CA GLY A 173 27.00 7.30 17.61
C GLY A 173 28.16 6.35 17.89
N GLY A 174 28.92 6.02 16.85
CA GLY A 174 30.02 5.06 16.86
C GLY A 174 30.03 4.23 15.58
N GLY A 175 31.20 4.08 14.95
CA GLY A 175 31.36 3.49 13.61
C GLY A 175 31.62 4.55 12.53
N GLU A 176 31.39 4.20 11.27
CA GLU A 176 31.64 5.07 10.11
C GLU A 176 30.69 6.27 10.05
N HIS A 177 29.42 6.13 10.47
CA HIS A 177 28.45 7.23 10.48
C HIS A 177 27.56 7.23 11.74
N ALA A 178 27.19 8.43 12.23
CA ALA A 178 26.25 8.59 13.33
C ALA A 178 24.79 8.45 12.85
N ALA A 179 23.93 7.86 13.67
CA ALA A 179 22.50 7.75 13.42
C ALA A 179 21.70 8.71 14.33
N GLN A 180 20.96 9.61 13.71
CA GLN A 180 19.98 10.45 14.39
C GLN A 180 18.75 9.62 14.77
N ARG A 181 18.26 9.81 16.00
CA ARG A 181 17.06 9.13 16.49
C ARG A 181 15.81 9.65 15.78
N ASP A 182 15.04 8.75 15.19
CA ASP A 182 13.67 9.01 14.74
C ASP A 182 12.76 7.84 15.13
N ALA A 183 11.93 8.07 16.14
CA ALA A 183 11.00 7.05 16.65
C ALA A 183 9.91 6.69 15.63
N ARG A 184 9.62 7.57 14.65
CA ARG A 184 8.57 7.33 13.65
C ARG A 184 8.88 6.09 12.81
N LEU A 185 10.16 5.76 12.60
CA LEU A 185 10.61 4.55 11.90
C LEU A 185 10.08 3.24 12.53
N ALA A 186 9.64 3.27 13.79
CA ALA A 186 9.04 2.13 14.47
C ALA A 186 7.50 2.17 14.54
N THR A 187 6.86 3.07 13.79
CA THR A 187 5.40 3.27 13.84
C THR A 187 4.75 3.05 12.48
N THR A 188 3.45 2.72 12.48
CA THR A 188 2.62 2.63 11.26
C THR A 188 2.58 3.93 10.48
N ALA A 189 2.68 5.09 11.15
CA ALA A 189 2.65 6.41 10.53
C ALA A 189 3.74 6.62 9.48
N PHE A 190 4.89 5.93 9.63
CA PHE A 190 5.96 6.00 8.63
C PHE A 190 5.57 5.34 7.32
N CYS A 191 4.91 4.18 7.40
CA CYS A 191 4.39 3.44 6.24
C CYS A 191 3.16 4.13 5.62
N ALA A 192 2.34 4.79 6.45
CA ALA A 192 1.08 5.40 6.05
C ALA A 192 1.22 6.38 4.88
N ARG A 193 2.36 7.08 4.80
CA ARG A 193 2.64 8.03 3.71
C ARG A 193 2.54 7.42 2.30
N CYS A 194 2.85 6.13 2.16
CA CYS A 194 2.74 5.43 0.87
C CYS A 194 1.65 4.35 0.87
N HIS A 195 1.06 4.01 2.03
CA HIS A 195 0.07 2.92 2.14
C HIS A 195 -1.34 3.39 2.52
N GLN A 196 -1.55 4.71 2.57
CA GLN A 196 -2.83 5.35 2.85
C GLN A 196 -2.95 6.64 2.05
N PHE A 197 -3.69 6.62 0.94
CA PHE A 197 -3.90 7.83 0.12
C PHE A 197 -5.13 7.70 -0.78
N ASP A 198 -5.70 8.85 -1.12
CA ASP A 198 -6.82 8.96 -2.04
C ASP A 198 -6.36 8.94 -3.50
N PHE A 199 -7.31 8.73 -4.42
CA PHE A 199 -7.06 9.10 -5.81
C PHE A 199 -6.64 10.57 -5.91
N PRO A 200 -5.59 10.88 -6.68
CA PRO A 200 -5.15 12.26 -6.87
C PRO A 200 -6.30 13.09 -7.44
N ARG A 201 -6.43 14.32 -6.94
CA ARG A 201 -7.43 15.24 -7.47
C ARG A 201 -7.05 15.61 -8.92
N PRO A 202 -8.02 15.68 -9.84
CA PRO A 202 -7.72 16.09 -11.20
C PRO A 202 -7.19 17.53 -11.23
N GLY A 203 -6.26 17.80 -12.14
CA GLY A 203 -5.76 19.15 -12.40
C GLY A 203 -6.84 20.08 -12.99
N PRO A 204 -6.59 21.40 -13.03
CA PRO A 204 -7.49 22.35 -13.67
C PRO A 204 -7.78 21.96 -15.13
N GLY A 205 -9.05 21.73 -15.46
CA GLY A 205 -9.47 21.34 -16.82
C GLY A 205 -9.40 19.84 -17.13
N GLU A 206 -8.92 19.00 -16.21
CA GLU A 206 -8.93 17.55 -16.38
C GLU A 206 -10.29 16.94 -16.00
N ARG A 207 -10.67 15.86 -16.71
CA ARG A 207 -11.87 15.09 -16.35
C ARG A 207 -11.62 14.30 -15.07
N VAL A 208 -12.56 14.38 -14.13
CA VAL A 208 -12.64 13.51 -12.97
C VAL A 208 -12.78 12.06 -13.46
N ARG A 209 -11.71 11.26 -13.36
CA ARG A 209 -11.76 9.82 -13.71
C ARG A 209 -12.21 8.95 -12.53
N TYR A 210 -11.92 9.40 -11.32
CA TYR A 210 -12.24 8.74 -10.06
C TYR A 210 -12.85 9.74 -9.08
N HIS A 211 -13.76 9.30 -8.22
CA HIS A 211 -14.39 10.18 -7.26
C HIS A 211 -13.32 10.72 -6.28
N PRO A 212 -13.14 12.05 -6.17
CA PRO A 212 -12.21 12.64 -5.21
C PRO A 212 -12.56 12.22 -3.78
N GLY A 213 -11.57 11.93 -2.94
CA GLY A 213 -11.82 11.51 -1.55
C GLY A 213 -12.19 10.03 -1.38
N ARG A 214 -11.99 9.20 -2.42
CA ARG A 214 -12.01 7.73 -2.28
C ARG A 214 -10.58 7.22 -2.20
N PRO A 215 -10.30 6.22 -1.34
CA PRO A 215 -8.97 5.65 -1.20
C PRO A 215 -8.53 4.96 -2.50
N LEU A 216 -7.34 5.30 -2.97
CA LEU A 216 -6.57 4.47 -3.89
C LEU A 216 -5.76 3.43 -3.11
N GLN A 217 -5.29 3.77 -1.92
CA GLN A 217 -4.74 2.86 -0.91
C GLN A 217 -5.44 3.10 0.42
N ASN A 218 -5.95 2.03 1.06
CA ASN A 218 -6.72 2.12 2.31
C ASN A 218 -6.15 1.27 3.47
N THR A 219 -4.92 0.80 3.33
CA THR A 219 -4.35 -0.27 4.18
C THR A 219 -4.31 0.12 5.66
N VAL A 220 -4.00 1.37 5.98
CA VAL A 220 -3.89 1.83 7.38
C VAL A 220 -5.26 1.95 8.03
N VAL A 221 -6.28 2.41 7.30
CA VAL A 221 -7.66 2.40 7.79
C VAL A 221 -8.11 0.97 8.06
N GLU A 222 -7.89 0.05 7.12
CA GLU A 222 -8.21 -1.37 7.30
C GLU A 222 -7.48 -1.97 8.52
N TRP A 223 -6.23 -1.57 8.74
CA TRP A 223 -5.44 -1.99 9.88
C TRP A 223 -5.95 -1.47 11.21
N SER A 224 -6.28 -0.19 11.28
CA SER A 224 -6.81 0.44 12.50
C SER A 224 -8.17 -0.13 12.90
N GLN A 225 -8.90 -0.75 11.97
CA GLN A 225 -10.15 -1.46 12.22
C GLN A 225 -9.97 -2.95 12.55
N SER A 226 -8.74 -3.46 12.49
CA SER A 226 -8.42 -4.86 12.74
C SER A 226 -8.12 -5.12 14.23
N ARG A 227 -8.06 -6.40 14.62
CA ARG A 227 -7.59 -6.81 15.95
C ARG A 227 -6.10 -6.59 16.20
N TYR A 228 -5.36 -6.10 15.20
CA TYR A 228 -3.92 -5.84 15.26
C TYR A 228 -3.61 -4.34 15.19
N ALA A 229 -4.58 -3.47 15.44
CA ALA A 229 -4.46 -2.00 15.37
C ALA A 229 -3.43 -1.39 16.35
N ASP A 230 -2.88 -2.18 17.26
CA ASP A 230 -1.80 -1.81 18.18
C ASP A 230 -0.42 -2.34 17.75
N ARG A 231 -0.37 -3.20 16.72
CA ARG A 231 0.88 -3.78 16.20
C ARG A 231 1.34 -3.04 14.96
N PRO A 232 2.51 -2.39 14.99
CA PRO A 232 3.03 -1.66 13.84
C PRO A 232 3.39 -2.62 12.69
N CYS A 233 3.26 -2.15 11.45
CA CYS A 233 3.48 -2.94 10.24
C CYS A 233 4.80 -3.72 10.24
N GLN A 234 5.84 -3.11 10.82
CA GLN A 234 7.19 -3.64 10.95
C GLN A 234 7.25 -4.95 11.75
N GLU A 235 6.29 -5.25 12.63
CA GLU A 235 6.29 -6.51 13.37
C GLU A 235 6.05 -7.73 12.47
N CYS A 236 5.18 -7.58 11.46
CA CYS A 236 4.88 -8.65 10.50
C CYS A 236 5.72 -8.53 9.22
N HIS A 237 5.89 -7.33 8.68
CA HIS A 237 6.55 -7.11 7.38
C HIS A 237 8.05 -6.82 7.47
N MET A 238 8.57 -6.58 8.68
CA MET A 238 10.01 -6.50 8.95
C MET A 238 10.34 -7.40 10.16
N PRO A 239 10.11 -8.72 10.08
CA PRO A 239 10.39 -9.61 11.20
C PRO A 239 11.86 -9.53 11.60
N ARG A 240 12.16 -9.93 12.85
CA ARG A 240 13.56 -10.05 13.27
C ARG A 240 14.27 -11.08 12.39
N ALA A 241 15.45 -10.71 11.90
CA ALA A 241 16.36 -11.54 11.14
C ALA A 241 17.75 -11.49 11.78
N GLY A 242 18.66 -12.33 11.30
CA GLY A 242 20.03 -12.46 11.82
C GLY A 242 20.14 -13.26 13.12
N GLU A 243 21.38 -13.62 13.45
CA GLU A 243 21.72 -14.38 14.65
C GLU A 243 21.77 -13.50 15.92
N ALA A 244 21.79 -14.14 17.09
CA ALA A 244 21.95 -13.44 18.36
C ALA A 244 23.27 -12.65 18.41
N GLY A 245 23.18 -11.32 18.50
CA GLY A 245 24.33 -10.40 18.46
C GLY A 245 24.50 -9.63 17.14
N GLY A 246 23.82 -10.07 16.08
CA GLY A 246 23.73 -9.38 14.77
C GLY A 246 22.30 -9.14 14.30
N SER A 247 21.30 -9.32 15.18
CA SER A 247 19.90 -9.30 14.79
C SER A 247 19.42 -7.91 14.37
N HIS A 248 18.80 -7.86 13.19
CA HIS A 248 18.16 -6.66 12.62
C HIS A 248 16.69 -6.93 12.27
N ARG A 249 16.02 -5.91 11.75
CA ARG A 249 14.67 -6.01 11.16
C ARG A 249 14.84 -6.28 9.68
N SER A 250 14.24 -7.35 9.16
CA SER A 250 14.38 -7.70 7.75
C SER A 250 13.85 -6.61 6.82
N HIS A 251 14.59 -6.27 5.78
CA HIS A 251 14.18 -5.32 4.73
C HIS A 251 13.66 -6.01 3.47
N ALA A 252 13.26 -7.28 3.57
CA ALA A 252 12.69 -8.02 2.45
C ALA A 252 11.22 -7.63 2.18
N PHE A 253 10.53 -7.06 3.17
CA PHE A 253 9.13 -6.62 3.08
C PHE A 253 8.21 -7.66 2.44
N ARG A 254 8.35 -8.92 2.88
CA ARG A 254 7.65 -10.07 2.28
C ARG A 254 6.14 -9.86 2.30
N THR A 255 5.50 -10.22 1.20
CA THR A 255 4.04 -10.13 1.02
C THR A 255 3.53 -11.41 0.34
N LEU A 256 3.01 -11.31 -0.88
CA LEU A 256 2.42 -12.40 -1.66
C LEU A 256 3.47 -13.43 -2.10
N ASP A 257 4.74 -13.06 -2.12
CA ASP A 257 5.89 -13.89 -2.48
C ASP A 257 6.34 -14.84 -1.37
N ASP A 258 5.74 -14.77 -0.18
CA ASP A 258 6.03 -15.64 0.96
C ASP A 258 4.83 -16.58 1.26
N PRO A 259 4.92 -17.86 0.88
CA PRO A 259 3.86 -18.85 1.12
C PRO A 259 3.55 -19.06 2.61
N ALA A 260 4.56 -18.95 3.49
CA ALA A 260 4.36 -19.12 4.93
C ALA A 260 3.59 -17.94 5.52
N LEU A 261 3.88 -16.71 5.06
CA LEU A 261 3.09 -15.53 5.41
C LEU A 261 1.64 -15.66 4.90
N MET A 262 1.45 -16.09 3.65
CA MET A 262 0.11 -16.29 3.06
C MET A 262 -0.71 -17.36 3.79
N ALA A 263 -0.09 -18.48 4.16
CA ALA A 263 -0.75 -19.54 4.91
C ALA A 263 -1.20 -19.09 6.31
N ARG A 264 -0.48 -18.15 6.93
CA ARG A 264 -0.89 -17.56 8.21
C ARG A 264 -1.94 -16.47 8.05
N ALA A 265 -1.94 -15.71 6.95
CA ALA A 265 -2.83 -14.56 6.74
C ALA A 265 -4.31 -14.96 6.63
N VAL A 266 -4.62 -16.04 5.90
CA VAL A 266 -6.00 -16.51 5.69
C VAL A 266 -6.09 -18.01 5.91
N ARG A 267 -7.05 -18.42 6.74
CA ARG A 267 -7.36 -19.82 6.98
C ARG A 267 -8.51 -20.24 6.08
N VAL A 268 -8.29 -21.28 5.28
CA VAL A 268 -9.31 -21.91 4.44
C VAL A 268 -9.57 -23.31 4.97
N SER A 269 -10.84 -23.64 5.18
CA SER A 269 -11.26 -24.99 5.56
C SER A 269 -12.48 -25.41 4.75
N GLY A 270 -12.64 -26.71 4.51
CA GLY A 270 -13.68 -27.24 3.64
C GLY A 270 -14.33 -28.48 4.24
N GLN A 271 -15.62 -28.64 4.00
CA GLN A 271 -16.36 -29.85 4.33
C GLN A 271 -17.21 -30.27 3.13
N ALA A 272 -17.09 -31.52 2.71
CA ALA A 272 -17.96 -32.12 1.71
C ALA A 272 -18.93 -33.10 2.37
N ARG A 273 -20.20 -33.09 1.95
CA ARG A 273 -21.23 -34.03 2.38
C ARG A 273 -22.05 -34.48 1.19
N ARG A 274 -22.09 -35.79 0.95
CA ARG A 274 -22.97 -36.40 -0.07
C ARG A 274 -24.42 -36.40 0.45
N ARG A 275 -25.36 -35.99 -0.40
CA ARG A 275 -26.82 -36.07 -0.18
C ARG A 275 -27.43 -36.67 -1.43
N GLY A 276 -27.69 -37.99 -1.40
CA GLY A 276 -28.13 -38.74 -2.57
C GLY A 276 -27.13 -38.66 -3.72
N GLY A 277 -27.58 -38.15 -4.87
CA GLY A 277 -26.76 -37.92 -6.06
C GLY A 277 -25.94 -36.63 -6.06
N THR A 278 -26.10 -35.75 -5.07
CA THR A 278 -25.41 -34.45 -5.00
C THR A 278 -24.33 -34.43 -3.92
N VAL A 279 -23.24 -33.68 -4.15
CA VAL A 279 -22.24 -33.35 -3.11
C VAL A 279 -22.41 -31.89 -2.74
N ARG A 280 -22.66 -31.60 -1.46
CA ARG A 280 -22.62 -30.24 -0.91
C ARG A 280 -21.22 -29.99 -0.36
N VAL A 281 -20.54 -28.98 -0.89
CA VAL A 281 -19.26 -28.49 -0.38
C VAL A 281 -19.51 -27.17 0.36
N THR A 282 -18.99 -27.08 1.58
CA THR A 282 -18.98 -25.85 2.39
C THR A 282 -17.52 -25.47 2.59
N VAL A 283 -17.12 -24.34 2.01
CA VAL A 283 -15.81 -23.72 2.22
C VAL A 283 -15.97 -22.56 3.19
N VAL A 284 -15.11 -22.51 4.21
CA VAL A 284 -15.02 -21.42 5.18
C VAL A 284 -13.68 -20.74 4.99
N ILE A 285 -13.72 -19.45 4.69
CA ILE A 285 -12.55 -18.57 4.60
C ILE A 285 -12.62 -17.63 5.81
N ALA A 286 -11.58 -17.61 6.64
CA ALA A 286 -11.53 -16.81 7.87
C ALA A 286 -10.19 -16.08 8.00
N PRO A 287 -10.17 -14.89 8.62
CA PRO A 287 -8.91 -14.19 8.89
C PRO A 287 -8.01 -15.00 9.83
N GLY A 288 -6.74 -15.11 9.46
CA GLY A 288 -5.64 -15.61 10.30
C GLY A 288 -4.84 -14.45 10.87
N GLU A 289 -3.52 -14.52 10.87
CA GLU A 289 -2.63 -13.45 11.31
C GLU A 289 -2.52 -12.34 10.25
N ILE A 290 -3.60 -11.58 10.09
CA ILE A 290 -3.69 -10.45 9.17
C ILE A 290 -4.35 -9.26 9.83
N GLY A 291 -3.69 -8.11 9.74
CA GLY A 291 -4.13 -6.85 10.32
C GLY A 291 -4.56 -5.82 9.28
N HIS A 292 -5.16 -6.23 8.16
CA HIS A 292 -5.74 -5.37 7.13
C HIS A 292 -6.63 -6.25 6.22
N ALA A 293 -7.25 -5.70 5.17
CA ALA A 293 -8.07 -6.52 4.27
C ALA A 293 -7.24 -7.56 3.51
N PHE A 294 -7.89 -8.63 3.03
CA PHE A 294 -7.26 -9.63 2.16
C PHE A 294 -8.06 -9.75 0.84
N PRO A 295 -7.49 -9.33 -0.30
CA PRO A 295 -6.25 -8.56 -0.43
C PRO A 295 -6.44 -7.10 0.00
N THR A 296 -5.34 -6.45 0.40
CA THR A 296 -5.25 -4.99 0.58
C THR A 296 -4.39 -4.37 -0.52
N GLY A 297 -4.38 -3.05 -0.55
CA GLY A 297 -3.49 -2.24 -1.35
C GLY A 297 -4.08 -1.90 -2.71
N ASP A 298 -3.40 -2.31 -3.78
CA ASP A 298 -3.85 -2.07 -5.15
C ASP A 298 -5.28 -2.60 -5.41
N MET A 299 -6.10 -1.78 -6.08
CA MET A 299 -7.54 -2.03 -6.26
C MET A 299 -7.85 -3.20 -7.21
N PHE A 300 -6.88 -3.64 -8.02
CA PHE A 300 -7.08 -4.73 -8.97
C PHE A 300 -6.75 -6.09 -8.36
N ARG A 301 -6.19 -6.11 -7.14
CA ARG A 301 -5.94 -7.36 -6.41
C ARG A 301 -7.25 -8.05 -6.08
N ARG A 302 -7.30 -9.35 -6.38
CA ARG A 302 -8.46 -10.21 -6.11
C ARG A 302 -8.01 -11.61 -5.72
N VAL A 303 -8.86 -12.28 -4.95
CA VAL A 303 -8.71 -13.69 -4.59
C VAL A 303 -9.81 -14.47 -5.29
N VAL A 304 -9.46 -15.59 -5.90
CA VAL A 304 -10.40 -16.47 -6.60
C VAL A 304 -10.47 -17.78 -5.82
N LEU A 305 -11.68 -18.16 -5.41
CA LEU A 305 -11.95 -19.48 -4.85
C LEU A 305 -12.39 -20.42 -5.99
N THR A 306 -11.62 -21.48 -6.22
CA THR A 306 -11.95 -22.56 -7.16
C THR A 306 -12.34 -23.79 -6.35
N VAL A 307 -13.55 -24.33 -6.62
CA VAL A 307 -14.15 -25.48 -5.91
C VAL A 307 -14.46 -26.61 -6.88
#